data_AF-A0A356GFL6-F1
#
_entry.id   AF-A0A356GFL6-F1
#
_cell.length_a   1.000
_cell.length_b   1.000
_cell.length_c   1.000
_cell.angle_alpha   90.00
_cell.angle_beta   90.00
_cell.angle_gamma   90.00
#
_symmetry.space_group_name_H-M   'P 1'
#
loop_
_entity.id
_entity.type
_entity.pdbx_description
1 polymer ?
#
loop_
_entity_poly.entity_id
_entity_poly.type
_entity_poly.pdbx_seq_one_letter_code
_entity_poly.pdbx_strand_id
1 'polypeptide(L)'
;MEIISFNLCESGMSAQTHTYKGHRTADGIHLEYYIGTNSWDRDGCTESRNVIRKIDRGEDMLCRLNDLFEACQIQKWAGFRGSNPSGVLDGSSMSFEAVLADGTKISAFGTNNFPKNYHEFAKALRRLITSEKISDTEFTEGTYAVTLPESWVGRVTAGFSEGCVTFSVDRDGGELTFFIIDNDSCGYSSPSYRGREEVGRLVSEDDVRFITARDHDSIASYARGASGDALALMESYNDDKSAIIKSIRGVNGYKFCAEDGTVLYMSEAMTLADTARSLWLSLNFAGDYPGGSKPIMLKRRQYIQMFPSYTYTGTIDEVRRKFLKVFSEEFTDRTLKCAVAEKNLVEYKGNVYVLCKKSKGEVSRNSYVDSISDEGNGKFTVVMAVKMPSAEDAVYVGLPVGKNAEGRFVFTDYPYWDKSE
;
A
#
# COMPACT_ATOMS: atom_id res chain seq x y z
N MET A 1 -33.02 -6.77 -22.39
CA MET A 1 -32.25 -7.98 -22.73
C MET A 1 -31.92 -8.61 -21.41
N GLU A 2 -32.35 -9.84 -21.19
CA GLU A 2 -32.29 -10.46 -19.87
C GLU A 2 -31.09 -11.41 -19.81
N ILE A 3 -30.17 -11.17 -18.87
CA ILE A 3 -28.96 -11.99 -18.72
C ILE A 3 -29.19 -13.16 -17.75
N ILE A 4 -28.55 -14.30 -18.05
CA ILE A 4 -28.38 -15.42 -17.11
C ILE A 4 -27.02 -15.33 -16.45
N SER A 5 -25.96 -15.08 -17.23
CA SER A 5 -24.62 -14.94 -16.69
C SER A 5 -23.71 -14.18 -17.65
N PHE A 6 -22.66 -13.55 -17.12
CA PHE A 6 -21.58 -12.98 -17.91
C PHE A 6 -20.22 -13.11 -17.21
N ASN A 7 -19.16 -13.03 -18.01
CA ASN A 7 -17.78 -12.96 -17.58
C ASN A 7 -17.02 -12.00 -18.50
N LEU A 8 -16.47 -10.92 -17.95
CA LEU A 8 -15.55 -10.01 -18.62
C LEU A 8 -14.18 -10.14 -17.95
N CYS A 9 -13.16 -10.52 -18.72
CA CYS A 9 -11.77 -10.47 -18.27
C CYS A 9 -11.02 -9.40 -19.06
N GLU A 10 -10.24 -8.58 -18.37
CA GLU A 10 -9.39 -7.53 -18.94
C GLU A 10 -7.95 -7.75 -18.44
N SER A 11 -6.98 -7.80 -19.35
CA SER A 11 -5.56 -7.91 -19.00
C SER A 11 -4.76 -6.84 -19.72
N GLY A 12 -3.76 -6.28 -19.04
CA GLY A 12 -2.86 -5.26 -19.60
C GLY A 12 -1.41 -5.74 -19.61
N MET A 13 -0.49 -4.80 -19.36
CA MET A 13 0.94 -5.09 -19.21
C MET A 13 1.33 -5.58 -17.82
N SER A 14 0.45 -5.46 -16.82
CA SER A 14 0.67 -6.05 -15.50
C SER A 14 0.44 -7.57 -15.56
N ALA A 15 1.00 -8.31 -14.60
CA ALA A 15 0.65 -9.71 -14.38
C ALA A 15 -0.78 -9.88 -13.81
N GLN A 16 -1.57 -8.80 -13.81
CA GLN A 16 -2.93 -8.73 -13.26
C GLN A 16 -3.97 -8.90 -14.36
N THR A 17 -4.98 -9.72 -14.08
CA THR A 17 -6.20 -9.85 -14.86
C THR A 17 -7.39 -9.39 -14.02
N HIS A 18 -8.08 -8.36 -14.48
CA HIS A 18 -9.30 -7.86 -13.89
C HIS A 18 -10.48 -8.68 -14.39
N THR A 19 -11.24 -9.30 -13.49
CA THR A 19 -12.36 -10.16 -13.88
C THR A 19 -13.65 -9.70 -13.22
N TYR A 20 -14.67 -9.47 -14.04
CA TYR A 20 -16.02 -9.12 -13.61
C TYR A 20 -16.97 -10.24 -14.03
N LYS A 21 -17.65 -10.83 -13.05
CA LYS A 21 -18.60 -11.92 -13.28
C LYS A 21 -19.95 -11.56 -12.71
N GLY A 22 -20.98 -12.09 -13.33
CA GLY A 22 -22.29 -12.10 -12.72
C GLY A 22 -23.13 -13.27 -13.18
N HIS A 23 -24.04 -13.70 -12.32
CA HIS A 23 -25.03 -14.71 -12.66
C HIS A 23 -26.34 -14.44 -11.94
N ARG A 24 -27.45 -14.75 -12.60
CA ARG A 24 -28.78 -14.58 -12.06
C ARG A 24 -28.98 -15.49 -10.84
N THR A 25 -29.57 -14.95 -9.79
CA THR A 25 -30.00 -15.68 -8.60
C THR A 25 -31.53 -15.81 -8.61
N ALA A 26 -32.11 -16.47 -7.60
CA ALA A 26 -33.57 -16.59 -7.52
C ALA A 26 -34.29 -15.23 -7.45
N ASP A 27 -33.66 -14.24 -6.81
CA ASP A 27 -34.28 -12.96 -6.45
C ASP A 27 -33.56 -11.74 -7.08
N GLY A 28 -32.63 -11.96 -8.00
CA GLY A 28 -31.88 -10.88 -8.65
C GLY A 28 -30.57 -11.34 -9.30
N ILE A 29 -29.44 -10.72 -8.91
CA ILE A 29 -28.13 -10.93 -9.52
C ILE A 29 -27.02 -11.05 -8.48
N HIS A 30 -26.14 -12.03 -8.67
CA HIS A 30 -24.84 -12.10 -8.03
C HIS A 30 -23.80 -11.38 -8.89
N LEU A 31 -23.02 -10.49 -8.30
CA LEU A 31 -21.91 -9.80 -8.97
C LEU A 31 -20.61 -9.97 -8.19
N GLU A 32 -19.55 -10.21 -8.94
CA GLU A 32 -18.21 -10.36 -8.38
C GLU A 32 -17.18 -9.63 -9.25
N TYR A 33 -16.28 -8.91 -8.59
CA TYR A 33 -15.08 -8.32 -9.20
C TYR A 33 -13.85 -8.75 -8.41
N TYR A 34 -12.85 -9.28 -9.11
CA TYR A 34 -11.59 -9.69 -8.53
C TYR A 34 -10.41 -9.39 -9.46
N ILE A 35 -9.22 -9.30 -8.87
CA ILE A 35 -7.95 -9.18 -9.57
C ILE A 35 -7.22 -10.52 -9.40
N GLY A 36 -6.96 -11.21 -10.51
CA GLY A 36 -6.10 -12.38 -10.54
C GLY A 36 -4.65 -11.96 -10.82
N THR A 37 -3.69 -12.51 -10.10
CA THR A 37 -2.26 -12.34 -10.41
C THR A 37 -1.62 -13.69 -10.65
N ASN A 38 -0.92 -13.80 -11.77
CA ASN A 38 -0.12 -14.97 -12.11
C ASN A 38 1.31 -14.76 -11.63
N SER A 39 1.68 -15.40 -10.52
CA SER A 39 3.05 -15.40 -10.02
C SER A 39 3.79 -16.61 -10.56
N TRP A 40 4.95 -16.38 -11.18
CA TRP A 40 5.84 -17.44 -11.63
C TRP A 40 6.86 -17.73 -10.53
N ASP A 41 6.66 -18.82 -9.81
CA ASP A 41 7.63 -19.33 -8.86
C ASP A 41 8.43 -20.50 -9.46
N ARG A 42 9.44 -20.97 -8.72
CA ARG A 42 10.32 -22.08 -9.14
C ARG A 42 9.53 -23.37 -9.46
N ASP A 43 8.35 -23.52 -8.86
CA ASP A 43 7.49 -24.71 -8.94
C ASP A 43 6.30 -24.56 -9.91
N GLY A 44 6.15 -23.41 -10.58
CA GLY A 44 5.11 -23.17 -11.58
C GLY A 44 4.41 -21.82 -11.46
N CYS A 45 3.33 -21.64 -12.23
CA CYS A 45 2.48 -20.46 -12.15
C CYS A 45 1.39 -20.69 -11.09
N THR A 46 1.42 -19.93 -10.00
CA THR A 46 0.34 -19.91 -9.00
C THR A 46 -0.53 -18.69 -9.26
N GLU A 47 -1.81 -18.90 -9.58
CA GLU A 47 -2.79 -17.81 -9.71
C GLU A 47 -3.32 -17.47 -8.31
N SER A 48 -3.04 -16.27 -7.84
CA SER A 48 -3.69 -15.72 -6.64
C SER A 48 -4.88 -14.86 -7.04
N ARG A 49 -6.00 -15.05 -6.35
CA ARG A 49 -7.26 -14.35 -6.61
C ARG A 49 -7.56 -13.38 -5.48
N ASN A 50 -7.50 -12.08 -5.76
CA ASN A 50 -7.87 -11.04 -4.81
C ASN A 50 -9.30 -10.53 -5.10
N VAL A 51 -10.27 -10.95 -4.30
CA VAL A 51 -11.67 -10.53 -4.46
C VAL A 51 -11.83 -9.10 -3.95
N ILE A 52 -12.15 -8.19 -4.86
CA ILE A 52 -12.34 -6.76 -4.54
C ILE A 52 -13.76 -6.51 -4.04
N ARG A 53 -14.74 -7.17 -4.66
CA ARG A 53 -16.14 -7.03 -4.28
C ARG A 53 -16.95 -8.26 -4.68
N LYS A 54 -17.80 -8.70 -3.77
CA LYS A 54 -18.79 -9.76 -4.00
C LYS A 54 -20.11 -9.32 -3.39
N ILE A 55 -21.15 -9.20 -4.22
CA ILE A 55 -22.45 -8.69 -3.79
C ILE A 55 -23.60 -9.48 -4.42
N ASP A 56 -24.61 -9.79 -3.61
CA ASP A 56 -25.93 -10.19 -4.06
C ASP A 56 -26.85 -8.97 -3.99
N ARG A 57 -27.61 -8.72 -5.06
CA ARG A 57 -28.54 -7.60 -5.16
C ARG A 57 -29.85 -8.06 -5.84
N GLY A 58 -30.92 -7.33 -5.54
CA GLY A 58 -32.25 -7.64 -6.06
C GLY A 58 -32.43 -7.34 -7.53
N GLU A 59 -33.67 -7.51 -7.99
CA GLU A 59 -34.10 -7.25 -9.36
C GLU A 59 -33.81 -5.80 -9.84
N ASP A 60 -33.72 -4.81 -8.95
CA ASP A 60 -33.35 -3.44 -9.31
C ASP A 60 -31.94 -3.35 -9.93
N MET A 61 -30.98 -4.10 -9.37
CA MET A 61 -29.61 -4.16 -9.87
C MET A 61 -29.54 -4.96 -11.17
N LEU A 62 -30.32 -6.04 -11.28
CA LEU A 62 -30.42 -6.83 -12.51
C LEU A 62 -30.97 -5.96 -13.66
N CYS A 63 -32.01 -5.16 -13.41
CA CYS A 63 -32.54 -4.20 -14.38
C CYS A 63 -31.48 -3.20 -14.83
N ARG A 64 -30.75 -2.56 -13.90
CA ARG A 64 -29.68 -1.61 -14.24
C ARG A 64 -28.57 -2.23 -15.09
N LEU A 65 -28.24 -3.49 -14.83
CA LEU A 65 -27.26 -4.23 -15.60
C LEU A 65 -27.78 -4.57 -17.01
N ASN A 66 -29.04 -4.99 -17.11
CA ASN A 66 -29.70 -5.24 -18.40
C ASN A 66 -29.75 -3.95 -19.26
N ASP A 67 -30.09 -2.81 -18.66
CA ASP A 67 -30.09 -1.50 -19.33
C ASP A 67 -28.68 -1.14 -19.84
N LEU A 68 -27.64 -1.41 -19.04
CA LEU A 68 -26.26 -1.21 -19.45
C LEU A 68 -25.89 -2.08 -20.67
N PHE A 69 -26.27 -3.36 -20.65
CA PHE A 69 -26.01 -4.26 -21.77
C PHE A 69 -26.73 -3.80 -23.06
N GLU A 70 -27.96 -3.31 -22.96
CA GLU A 70 -28.71 -2.77 -24.09
C GLU A 70 -28.08 -1.47 -24.63
N ALA A 71 -27.76 -0.53 -23.73
CA ALA A 71 -27.15 0.74 -24.08
C ALA A 71 -25.81 0.56 -24.80
N CYS A 72 -25.00 -0.41 -24.38
CA CYS A 72 -23.73 -0.73 -25.01
C CYS A 72 -23.84 -1.66 -26.23
N GLN A 73 -25.04 -2.17 -26.54
CA GLN A 73 -25.31 -3.06 -27.67
C GLN A 73 -24.48 -4.36 -27.64
N ILE A 74 -24.37 -4.98 -26.46
CA ILE A 74 -23.55 -6.18 -26.21
C ILE A 74 -23.87 -7.34 -27.15
N GLN A 75 -25.11 -7.48 -27.61
CA GLN A 75 -25.52 -8.46 -28.61
C GLN A 75 -24.73 -8.36 -29.93
N LYS A 76 -24.26 -7.16 -30.30
CA LYS A 76 -23.45 -6.94 -31.51
C LYS A 76 -22.01 -7.42 -31.37
N TRP A 77 -21.59 -7.79 -30.16
CA TRP A 77 -20.25 -8.31 -29.90
C TRP A 77 -20.15 -9.79 -30.24
N ALA A 78 -21.27 -10.48 -30.50
CA ALA A 78 -21.29 -11.90 -30.80
C ALA A 78 -20.35 -12.26 -31.96
N GLY A 79 -19.33 -13.07 -31.66
CA GLY A 79 -18.33 -13.52 -32.63
C GLY A 79 -17.23 -12.51 -32.93
N PHE A 80 -17.20 -11.34 -32.26
CA PHE A 80 -16.14 -10.36 -32.47
C PHE A 80 -14.76 -10.94 -32.12
N ARG A 81 -13.80 -10.72 -33.02
CA ARG A 81 -12.39 -11.12 -32.88
C ARG A 81 -11.50 -9.98 -33.37
N GLY A 82 -11.06 -9.13 -32.45
CA GLY A 82 -10.13 -8.04 -32.72
C GLY A 82 -8.69 -8.47 -32.49
N SER A 83 -7.89 -8.51 -33.54
CA SER A 83 -6.44 -8.74 -33.45
C SER A 83 -5.67 -7.43 -33.26
N ASN A 84 -4.45 -7.54 -32.73
CA ASN A 84 -3.54 -6.40 -32.63
C ASN A 84 -3.38 -5.70 -33.99
N PRO A 85 -3.49 -4.36 -34.03
CA PRO A 85 -3.06 -3.59 -35.18
C PRO A 85 -1.57 -3.80 -35.46
N SER A 86 -1.17 -3.70 -36.73
CA SER A 86 0.24 -3.84 -37.12
C SER A 86 1.13 -2.84 -36.39
N GLY A 87 2.27 -3.30 -35.88
CA GLY A 87 3.26 -2.45 -35.19
C GLY A 87 2.96 -2.17 -33.71
N VAL A 88 1.87 -2.72 -33.15
CA VAL A 88 1.56 -2.63 -31.73
C VAL A 88 2.21 -3.80 -30.97
N LEU A 89 3.17 -3.48 -30.11
CA LEU A 89 3.95 -4.45 -29.33
C LEU A 89 3.39 -4.67 -27.92
N ASP A 90 2.71 -3.67 -27.37
CA ASP A 90 2.16 -3.61 -26.03
C ASP A 90 0.66 -3.31 -26.04
N GLY A 91 0.00 -3.44 -24.88
CA GLY A 91 -1.34 -2.91 -24.69
C GLY A 91 -2.25 -3.81 -23.87
N SER A 92 -3.54 -3.81 -24.22
CA SER A 92 -4.57 -4.51 -23.43
C SER A 92 -5.36 -5.51 -24.25
N SER A 93 -5.92 -6.48 -23.54
CA SER A 93 -6.79 -7.52 -24.09
C SER A 93 -8.05 -7.63 -23.25
N MET A 94 -9.12 -8.07 -23.92
CA MET A 94 -10.38 -8.41 -23.29
C MET A 94 -10.91 -9.73 -23.83
N SER A 95 -11.57 -10.49 -22.96
CA SER A 95 -12.43 -11.60 -23.32
C SER A 95 -13.78 -11.42 -22.63
N PHE A 96 -14.86 -11.58 -23.38
CA PHE A 96 -16.21 -11.44 -22.87
C PHE A 96 -17.05 -12.65 -23.27
N GLU A 97 -17.77 -13.20 -22.30
CA GLU A 97 -18.75 -14.26 -22.49
C GLU A 97 -20.05 -13.90 -21.77
N ALA A 98 -21.20 -14.15 -22.40
CA ALA A 98 -22.50 -14.02 -21.76
C ALA A 98 -23.51 -15.04 -22.27
N VAL A 99 -24.44 -15.42 -21.41
CA VAL A 99 -25.62 -16.25 -21.71
C VAL A 99 -26.87 -15.44 -21.38
N LEU A 100 -27.78 -15.33 -22.35
CA LEU A 100 -29.06 -14.62 -22.20
C LEU A 100 -30.19 -15.59 -21.82
N ALA A 101 -31.31 -15.05 -21.35
CA ALA A 101 -32.48 -15.81 -20.93
C ALA A 101 -33.09 -16.68 -22.05
N ASP A 102 -32.97 -16.25 -23.31
CA ASP A 102 -33.42 -17.01 -24.49
C ASP A 102 -32.44 -18.12 -24.92
N GLY A 103 -31.34 -18.30 -24.18
CA GLY A 103 -30.28 -19.27 -24.47
C GLY A 103 -29.19 -18.77 -25.42
N THR A 104 -29.29 -17.53 -25.92
CA THR A 104 -28.28 -16.93 -26.79
C THR A 104 -26.94 -16.83 -26.05
N LYS A 105 -25.86 -17.25 -26.72
CA LYS A 105 -24.49 -17.14 -26.23
C LYS A 105 -23.74 -16.06 -26.99
N ILE A 106 -23.16 -15.12 -26.26
CA ILE A 106 -22.32 -14.05 -26.80
C ILE A 106 -20.88 -14.35 -26.40
N SER A 107 -19.96 -14.33 -27.36
CA SER A 107 -18.52 -14.38 -27.09
C SER A 107 -17.79 -13.33 -27.92
N ALA A 108 -16.87 -12.61 -27.28
CA ALA A 108 -16.05 -11.60 -27.92
C ALA A 108 -14.63 -11.65 -27.38
N PHE A 109 -13.67 -11.38 -28.24
CA PHE A 109 -12.27 -11.27 -27.87
C PHE A 109 -11.62 -10.11 -28.62
N GLY A 110 -10.77 -9.35 -27.93
CA GLY A 110 -10.04 -8.24 -28.51
C GLY A 110 -8.66 -8.08 -27.91
N THR A 111 -7.67 -7.75 -28.73
CA THR A 111 -6.33 -7.31 -28.30
C THR A 111 -6.01 -6.02 -29.03
N ASN A 112 -5.92 -4.92 -28.29
CA ASN A 112 -5.77 -3.54 -28.80
C ASN A 112 -6.80 -3.11 -29.87
N ASN A 113 -7.83 -3.92 -30.07
CA ASN A 113 -8.89 -3.73 -31.05
C ASN A 113 -10.14 -4.37 -30.44
N PHE A 114 -11.09 -3.52 -30.07
CA PHE A 114 -12.19 -3.88 -29.18
C PHE A 114 -13.53 -3.68 -29.88
N PRO A 115 -14.58 -4.42 -29.47
CA PRO A 115 -15.91 -4.18 -30.02
C PRO A 115 -16.38 -2.77 -29.65
N LYS A 116 -17.24 -2.20 -30.50
CA LYS A 116 -17.78 -0.85 -30.28
C LYS A 116 -18.47 -0.75 -28.92
N ASN A 117 -18.25 0.38 -28.22
CA ASN A 117 -18.74 0.68 -26.87
C ASN A 117 -18.10 -0.14 -25.73
N TYR A 118 -17.01 -0.87 -25.98
CA TYR A 118 -16.35 -1.68 -24.96
C TYR A 118 -15.88 -0.87 -23.74
N HIS A 119 -15.20 0.26 -23.97
CA HIS A 119 -14.65 1.04 -22.86
C HIS A 119 -15.74 1.68 -22.00
N GLU A 120 -16.83 2.12 -22.64
CA GLU A 120 -18.02 2.65 -21.98
C GLU A 120 -18.68 1.57 -21.11
N PHE A 121 -18.83 0.35 -21.66
CA PHE A 121 -19.35 -0.80 -20.93
C PHE A 121 -18.48 -1.17 -19.74
N ALA A 122 -17.18 -1.39 -19.96
CA ALA A 122 -16.24 -1.80 -18.91
C ALA A 122 -16.18 -0.77 -17.76
N LYS A 123 -16.11 0.52 -18.10
CA LYS A 123 -16.13 1.62 -17.11
C LYS A 123 -17.44 1.63 -16.31
N ALA A 124 -18.59 1.50 -16.98
CA ALA A 124 -19.89 1.53 -16.33
C ALA A 124 -20.13 0.28 -15.46
N LEU A 125 -19.73 -0.91 -15.94
CA LEU A 125 -19.81 -2.17 -15.22
C LEU A 125 -18.93 -2.14 -13.96
N ARG A 126 -17.68 -1.69 -14.09
CA ARG A 126 -16.79 -1.49 -12.94
C ARG A 126 -17.46 -0.61 -11.90
N ARG A 127 -17.94 0.59 -12.29
CA ARG A 127 -18.64 1.50 -11.37
C ARG A 127 -19.90 0.88 -10.76
N LEU A 128 -20.67 0.11 -11.54
CA LEU A 128 -21.87 -0.57 -11.04
C LEU A 128 -21.54 -1.55 -9.91
N ILE A 129 -20.40 -2.26 -10.04
CA ILE A 129 -19.96 -3.24 -9.05
C ILE A 129 -19.23 -2.57 -7.89
N THR A 130 -18.36 -1.59 -8.14
CA THR A 130 -17.43 -1.05 -7.14
C THR A 130 -17.86 0.27 -6.52
N SER A 131 -19.07 0.76 -6.79
CA SER A 131 -19.58 1.98 -6.17
C SER A 131 -20.92 1.74 -5.50
N GLU A 132 -21.12 2.31 -4.32
CA GLU A 132 -22.37 2.22 -3.56
C GLU A 132 -22.70 3.58 -2.93
N LYS A 133 -23.87 4.14 -3.25
CA LYS A 133 -24.38 5.31 -2.53
C LYS A 133 -24.80 4.83 -1.14
N ILE A 134 -24.27 5.46 -0.10
CA ILE A 134 -24.56 5.08 1.29
C ILE A 134 -26.07 5.23 1.53
N SER A 135 -26.74 4.14 1.92
CA SER A 135 -28.17 4.12 2.21
C SER A 135 -28.51 3.86 3.68
N ASP A 136 -27.52 3.47 4.49
CA ASP A 136 -27.65 3.22 5.92
C ASP A 136 -26.40 3.74 6.65
N THR A 137 -26.56 3.98 7.94
CA THR A 137 -25.46 4.27 8.86
C THR A 137 -24.60 3.02 9.13
N GLU A 138 -25.16 1.82 9.09
CA GLU A 138 -24.34 0.61 9.17
C GLU A 138 -23.70 0.31 7.81
N PHE A 139 -22.37 0.36 7.76
CA PHE A 139 -21.60 0.08 6.55
C PHE A 139 -20.60 -1.05 6.81
N THR A 140 -20.45 -1.94 5.84
CA THR A 140 -19.45 -3.01 5.87
C THR A 140 -18.85 -3.23 4.49
N GLU A 141 -17.57 -3.60 4.46
CA GLU A 141 -16.92 -4.09 3.24
C GLU A 141 -16.68 -5.61 3.24
N GLY A 142 -16.97 -6.28 4.35
CA GLY A 142 -16.92 -7.74 4.47
C GLY A 142 -16.01 -8.24 5.59
N THR A 143 -14.91 -7.55 5.91
CA THR A 143 -14.01 -7.89 7.03
C THR A 143 -14.24 -7.02 8.26
N TYR A 144 -14.67 -5.76 8.05
CA TYR A 144 -15.11 -4.86 9.12
C TYR A 144 -16.49 -4.25 8.85
N ALA A 145 -17.06 -3.71 9.92
CA ALA A 145 -18.19 -2.79 9.88
C ALA A 145 -17.87 -1.50 10.63
N VAL A 146 -18.49 -0.40 10.19
CA VAL A 146 -18.45 0.92 10.83
C VAL A 146 -19.86 1.50 10.91
N THR A 147 -20.04 2.44 11.81
CA THR A 147 -21.20 3.32 11.87
C THR A 147 -20.84 4.65 11.22
N LEU A 148 -21.40 4.90 10.04
CA LEU A 148 -21.31 6.15 9.32
C LEU A 148 -22.28 7.19 9.93
N PRO A 149 -21.94 8.49 9.90
CA PRO A 149 -22.84 9.56 10.32
C PRO A 149 -24.12 9.58 9.48
N GLU A 150 -25.26 9.90 10.11
CA GLU A 150 -26.53 10.09 9.39
C GLU A 150 -26.41 11.15 8.28
N SER A 151 -25.55 12.15 8.47
CA SER A 151 -25.27 13.18 7.47
C SER A 151 -24.68 12.63 6.17
N TRP A 152 -24.06 11.44 6.18
CA TRP A 152 -23.46 10.81 5.00
C TRP A 152 -24.48 10.02 4.17
N VAL A 153 -25.57 9.58 4.79
CA VAL A 153 -26.62 8.77 4.16
C VAL A 153 -27.27 9.56 3.02
N GLY A 154 -27.32 8.97 1.83
CA GLY A 154 -27.84 9.57 0.61
C GLY A 154 -26.91 10.62 -0.03
N ARG A 155 -25.80 11.00 0.62
CA ARG A 155 -24.87 12.04 0.13
C ARG A 155 -23.51 11.47 -0.30
N VAL A 156 -22.98 10.52 0.45
CA VAL A 156 -21.65 9.93 0.22
C VAL A 156 -21.77 8.66 -0.62
N THR A 157 -20.78 8.42 -1.47
CA THR A 157 -20.59 7.20 -2.25
C THR A 157 -19.35 6.46 -1.73
N ALA A 158 -19.49 5.18 -1.40
CA ALA A 158 -18.36 4.29 -1.13
C ALA A 158 -17.83 3.70 -2.44
N GLY A 159 -16.51 3.73 -2.62
CA GLY A 159 -15.78 3.10 -3.71
C GLY A 159 -14.92 1.94 -3.21
N PHE A 160 -15.01 0.79 -3.86
CA PHE A 160 -14.28 -0.43 -3.47
C PHE A 160 -13.10 -0.66 -4.42
N SER A 161 -11.92 -0.85 -3.83
CA SER A 161 -10.69 -1.09 -4.58
C SER A 161 -9.76 -2.04 -3.82
N GLU A 162 -8.68 -2.46 -4.48
CA GLU A 162 -7.69 -3.32 -3.87
C GLU A 162 -7.12 -2.67 -2.60
N GLY A 163 -7.37 -3.32 -1.47
CA GLY A 163 -6.85 -2.92 -0.16
C GLY A 163 -7.44 -1.65 0.43
N CYS A 164 -8.51 -1.06 -0.12
CA CYS A 164 -9.18 0.08 0.53
C CYS A 164 -10.61 0.36 0.05
N VAL A 165 -11.37 1.01 0.94
CA VAL A 165 -12.64 1.67 0.63
C VAL A 165 -12.44 3.18 0.64
N THR A 166 -12.85 3.84 -0.45
CA THR A 166 -12.86 5.30 -0.57
C THR A 166 -14.26 5.84 -0.31
N PHE A 167 -14.35 7.04 0.26
CA PHE A 167 -15.60 7.77 0.44
C PHE A 167 -15.54 9.07 -0.33
N SER A 168 -16.54 9.29 -1.18
CA SER A 168 -16.61 10.41 -2.10
C SER A 168 -17.94 11.14 -2.10
N VAL A 169 -17.92 12.39 -2.53
CA VAL A 169 -19.12 13.18 -2.83
C VAL A 169 -19.11 13.65 -4.28
N ASP A 170 -20.31 13.83 -4.83
CA ASP A 170 -20.49 14.36 -6.17
C ASP A 170 -20.10 15.84 -6.24
N ARG A 171 -19.42 16.23 -7.33
CA ARG A 171 -19.06 17.62 -7.64
C ARG A 171 -19.34 17.95 -9.09
N ASP A 172 -19.35 19.24 -9.40
CA ASP A 172 -19.35 19.72 -10.77
C ASP A 172 -18.12 19.15 -11.51
N GLY A 173 -18.38 18.25 -12.47
CA GLY A 173 -17.35 17.62 -13.29
C GLY A 173 -16.68 16.36 -12.73
N GLY A 174 -17.21 15.74 -11.65
CA GLY A 174 -16.75 14.41 -11.23
C GLY A 174 -17.11 14.03 -9.80
N GLU A 175 -16.24 13.25 -9.16
CA GLU A 175 -16.34 12.85 -7.76
C GLU A 175 -15.12 13.38 -6.99
N LEU A 176 -15.30 13.68 -5.71
CA LEU A 176 -14.25 14.04 -4.77
C LEU A 176 -14.07 12.95 -3.75
N THR A 177 -12.93 12.27 -3.73
CA THR A 177 -12.57 11.37 -2.62
C THR A 177 -11.97 12.20 -1.49
N PHE A 178 -12.53 12.11 -0.29
CA PHE A 178 -12.07 12.88 0.87
C PHE A 178 -11.57 12.00 2.02
N PHE A 179 -12.11 10.78 2.15
CA PHE A 179 -11.76 9.85 3.22
C PHE A 179 -11.52 8.45 2.68
N ILE A 180 -10.54 7.74 3.25
CA ILE A 180 -10.17 6.38 2.86
C ILE A 180 -9.93 5.55 4.10
N ILE A 181 -10.44 4.32 4.08
CA ILE A 181 -10.11 3.27 5.03
C ILE A 181 -9.34 2.19 4.24
N ASP A 182 -8.04 2.11 4.48
CA ASP A 182 -7.20 1.04 3.95
C ASP A 182 -7.38 -0.23 4.80
N ASN A 183 -7.38 -1.37 4.14
CA ASN A 183 -7.57 -2.72 4.67
C ASN A 183 -6.56 -3.65 3.99
N ASP A 184 -5.31 -3.59 4.45
CA ASP A 184 -4.15 -4.18 3.75
C ASP A 184 -3.58 -5.38 4.52
N SER A 185 -3.12 -6.41 3.82
CA SER A 185 -2.40 -7.54 4.43
C SER A 185 -0.91 -7.25 4.69
N CYS A 186 -0.35 -6.23 4.06
CA CYS A 186 1.09 -5.95 4.05
C CYS A 186 1.55 -5.01 5.17
N GLY A 187 0.62 -4.43 5.93
CA GLY A 187 0.93 -3.47 7.00
C GLY A 187 0.12 -2.18 6.88
N TYR A 188 0.32 -1.28 7.83
CA TYR A 188 -0.29 0.05 7.76
C TYR A 188 0.21 0.85 6.55
N SER A 189 -0.66 1.69 6.01
CA SER A 189 -0.32 2.53 4.86
C SER A 189 0.77 3.55 5.20
N SER A 190 1.45 4.07 4.18
CA SER A 190 2.62 4.95 4.32
C SER A 190 2.39 6.12 5.30
N PRO A 191 3.38 6.44 6.17
CA PRO A 191 3.33 7.61 7.06
C PRO A 191 3.31 8.95 6.30
N SER A 192 3.58 8.95 4.99
CA SER A 192 3.48 10.15 4.15
C SER A 192 2.05 10.55 3.82
N TYR A 193 1.06 9.67 4.05
CA TYR A 193 -0.34 9.98 3.77
C TYR A 193 -0.90 11.01 4.75
N ARG A 194 -1.70 11.93 4.23
CA ARG A 194 -2.27 13.03 5.00
C ARG A 194 -3.33 12.52 5.98
N GLY A 195 -3.30 13.04 7.20
CA GLY A 195 -4.30 12.73 8.23
C GLY A 195 -4.37 11.24 8.57
N ARG A 196 -3.30 10.50 8.30
CA ARG A 196 -3.23 9.07 8.49
C ARG A 196 -3.22 8.70 9.98
N GLU A 197 -4.02 7.71 10.33
CA GLU A 197 -4.13 7.11 11.66
C GLU A 197 -4.09 5.58 11.54
N GLU A 198 -3.20 4.94 12.31
CA GLU A 198 -3.16 3.47 12.47
C GLU A 198 -4.29 3.10 13.42
N VAL A 199 -5.37 2.54 12.88
CA VAL A 199 -6.57 2.31 13.67
C VAL A 199 -6.45 1.00 14.46
N GLY A 200 -5.90 -0.02 13.83
CA GLY A 200 -5.76 -1.34 14.41
C GLY A 200 -5.76 -2.44 13.37
N ARG A 201 -5.99 -3.67 13.82
CA ARG A 201 -5.96 -4.87 12.99
C ARG A 201 -7.27 -5.63 13.04
N LEU A 202 -7.58 -6.27 11.93
CA LEU A 202 -8.60 -7.32 11.85
C LEU A 202 -7.86 -8.66 11.78
N VAL A 203 -8.15 -9.56 12.71
CA VAL A 203 -7.48 -10.86 12.79
C VAL A 203 -8.52 -11.97 12.66
N SER A 204 -8.30 -12.88 11.71
CA SER A 204 -9.10 -14.09 11.50
C SER A 204 -8.18 -15.26 11.15
N GLU A 205 -8.01 -16.21 12.07
CA GLU A 205 -7.10 -17.35 11.90
C GLU A 205 -5.69 -16.89 11.48
N ASP A 206 -5.27 -17.21 10.26
CA ASP A 206 -3.97 -16.84 9.68
C ASP A 206 -4.01 -15.56 8.83
N ASP A 207 -5.18 -14.91 8.68
CA ASP A 207 -5.32 -13.63 7.96
C ASP A 207 -5.31 -12.46 8.94
N VAL A 208 -4.36 -11.54 8.74
CA VAL A 208 -4.24 -10.29 9.50
C VAL A 208 -4.31 -9.13 8.51
N ARG A 209 -5.28 -8.24 8.74
CA ARG A 209 -5.42 -7.00 7.98
C ARG A 209 -5.16 -5.79 8.84
N PHE A 210 -4.44 -4.83 8.29
CA PHE A 210 -4.06 -3.58 8.92
C PHE A 210 -5.00 -2.47 8.45
N ILE A 211 -5.68 -1.84 9.39
CA ILE A 211 -6.64 -0.78 9.13
C ILE A 211 -5.99 0.58 9.33
N THR A 212 -5.92 1.35 8.25
CA THR A 212 -5.46 2.75 8.28
C THR A 212 -6.60 3.66 7.84
N ALA A 213 -6.91 4.66 8.64
CA ALA A 213 -7.85 5.72 8.25
C ALA A 213 -7.04 6.94 7.81
N ARG A 214 -7.33 7.50 6.63
CA ARG A 214 -6.58 8.64 6.11
C ARG A 214 -7.43 9.58 5.27
N ASP A 215 -6.94 10.81 5.15
CA ASP A 215 -7.52 11.80 4.26
C ASP A 215 -6.96 11.59 2.84
N HIS A 216 -7.75 11.94 1.82
CA HIS A 216 -7.26 12.06 0.45
C HIS A 216 -7.12 13.53 0.06
N ASP A 217 -8.17 14.11 -0.51
CA ASP A 217 -8.23 15.53 -0.79
C ASP A 217 -8.82 16.28 0.41
N SER A 218 -8.35 17.52 0.60
CA SER A 218 -8.93 18.39 1.63
C SER A 218 -10.38 18.67 1.27
N ILE A 219 -11.33 18.29 2.11
CA ILE A 219 -12.72 18.71 1.88
C ILE A 219 -12.83 20.25 1.80
N ALA A 220 -11.96 20.97 2.53
CA ALA A 220 -11.84 22.42 2.46
C ALA A 220 -11.31 23.01 1.14
N SER A 221 -10.66 22.23 0.26
CA SER A 221 -10.27 22.75 -1.06
C SER A 221 -11.47 23.04 -1.96
N TYR A 222 -12.69 22.72 -1.51
CA TYR A 222 -13.95 22.87 -2.24
C TYR A 222 -14.81 24.09 -1.92
N ALA A 223 -14.36 25.01 -1.08
CA ALA A 223 -15.15 26.22 -0.79
C ALA A 223 -15.58 26.98 -2.07
N ARG A 224 -14.88 26.78 -3.21
CA ARG A 224 -15.33 27.20 -4.55
C ARG A 224 -15.77 25.97 -5.37
N GLY A 225 -17.09 25.79 -5.54
CA GLY A 225 -17.67 24.77 -6.42
C GLY A 225 -18.16 23.49 -5.73
N ALA A 226 -18.18 23.45 -4.40
CA ALA A 226 -18.89 22.39 -3.66
C ALA A 226 -20.40 22.45 -3.90
N SER A 227 -21.02 21.28 -4.00
CA SER A 227 -22.45 21.11 -3.79
C SER A 227 -22.82 21.47 -2.34
N GLY A 228 -24.08 21.84 -2.08
CA GLY A 228 -24.54 22.12 -0.71
C GLY A 228 -24.31 20.97 0.27
N ASP A 229 -24.38 19.74 -0.23
CA ASP A 229 -24.08 18.52 0.51
C ASP A 229 -22.59 18.41 0.91
N ALA A 230 -21.68 18.78 0.01
CA ALA A 230 -20.24 18.79 0.31
C ALA A 230 -19.88 19.85 1.35
N LEU A 231 -20.51 21.03 1.31
CA LEU A 231 -20.30 22.08 2.33
C LEU A 231 -20.78 21.64 3.72
N ALA A 232 -21.93 20.96 3.81
CA ALA A 232 -22.47 20.48 5.09
C ALA A 232 -21.54 19.46 5.76
N LEU A 233 -20.88 18.60 4.98
CA LEU A 233 -19.92 17.61 5.51
C LEU A 233 -18.60 18.24 5.97
N MET A 234 -18.22 19.42 5.45
CA MET A 234 -16.96 20.07 5.82
C MET A 234 -16.90 20.44 7.30
N GLU A 235 -18.04 20.87 7.87
CA GLU A 235 -18.11 21.35 9.24
C GLU A 235 -18.00 20.20 10.25
N SER A 236 -18.55 19.02 9.92
CA SER A 236 -18.54 17.84 10.78
C SER A 236 -17.40 16.85 10.51
N TYR A 237 -16.64 17.00 9.41
CA TYR A 237 -15.73 15.96 8.90
C TYR A 237 -14.77 15.38 9.96
N ASN A 238 -14.12 16.22 10.76
CA ASN A 238 -13.15 15.74 11.75
C ASN A 238 -13.83 14.93 12.87
N ASP A 239 -15.02 15.33 13.29
CA ASP A 239 -15.82 14.63 14.30
C ASP A 239 -16.38 13.34 13.72
N ASP A 240 -16.89 13.39 12.48
CA ASP A 240 -17.38 12.25 11.71
C ASP A 240 -16.29 11.18 11.54
N LYS A 241 -15.09 11.58 11.09
CA LYS A 241 -13.94 10.68 10.96
C LYS A 241 -13.59 10.02 12.28
N SER A 242 -13.53 10.80 13.36
CA SER A 242 -13.24 10.29 14.70
C SER A 242 -14.30 9.30 15.18
N ALA A 243 -15.58 9.56 14.90
CA ALA A 243 -16.69 8.67 15.23
C ALA A 243 -16.63 7.37 14.42
N ILE A 244 -16.37 7.45 13.12
CA ILE A 244 -16.21 6.29 12.24
C ILE A 244 -15.07 5.40 12.75
N ILE A 245 -13.89 5.98 13.04
CA ILE A 245 -12.73 5.23 13.54
C ILE A 245 -13.07 4.48 14.83
N LYS A 246 -13.72 5.16 15.79
CA LYS A 246 -14.13 4.55 17.07
C LYS A 246 -15.19 3.45 16.92
N SER A 247 -15.94 3.45 15.82
CA SER A 247 -17.01 2.49 15.56
C SER A 247 -16.54 1.20 14.87
N ILE A 248 -15.28 1.16 14.43
CA ILE A 248 -14.71 0.01 13.70
C ILE A 248 -14.84 -1.26 14.56
N ARG A 249 -15.42 -2.29 13.96
CA ARG A 249 -15.50 -3.64 14.51
C ARG A 249 -15.27 -4.67 13.42
N GLY A 250 -14.69 -5.81 13.78
CA GLY A 250 -14.55 -6.94 12.87
C GLY A 250 -15.89 -7.68 12.69
N VAL A 251 -16.09 -8.24 11.49
CA VAL A 251 -17.26 -9.04 11.12
C VAL A 251 -16.82 -10.29 10.35
N ASN A 252 -17.73 -11.22 10.10
CA ASN A 252 -17.46 -12.43 9.30
C ASN A 252 -16.21 -13.23 9.74
N GLY A 253 -16.02 -13.37 11.06
CA GLY A 253 -14.90 -14.12 11.65
C GLY A 253 -13.71 -13.25 12.06
N TYR A 254 -13.63 -12.01 11.59
CA TYR A 254 -12.58 -11.09 12.01
C TYR A 254 -12.84 -10.51 13.38
N LYS A 255 -11.81 -10.51 14.22
CA LYS A 255 -11.75 -9.77 15.48
C LYS A 255 -10.95 -8.49 15.30
N PHE A 256 -11.53 -7.37 15.72
CA PHE A 256 -10.81 -6.10 15.73
C PHE A 256 -9.93 -5.98 16.99
N CYS A 257 -8.68 -5.60 16.78
CA CYS A 257 -7.68 -5.30 17.79
C CYS A 257 -7.18 -3.87 17.54
N ALA A 258 -7.60 -2.92 18.38
CA ALA A 258 -7.18 -1.52 18.25
C ALA A 258 -5.66 -1.39 18.35
N GLU A 259 -5.08 -0.45 17.60
CA GLU A 259 -3.66 -0.14 17.70
C GLU A 259 -3.36 0.54 19.03
N ASP A 260 -2.37 0.03 19.75
CA ASP A 260 -1.91 0.56 21.04
C ASP A 260 -0.40 0.94 21.01
N GLY A 261 0.22 0.78 19.85
CA GLY A 261 1.62 1.05 19.58
C GLY A 261 2.57 0.06 20.24
N THR A 262 2.09 -1.03 20.84
CA THR A 262 2.94 -1.96 21.62
C THR A 262 3.64 -3.01 20.78
N VAL A 263 3.19 -3.24 19.55
CA VAL A 263 3.67 -4.31 18.67
C VAL A 263 4.55 -3.73 17.56
N LEU A 264 5.74 -4.30 17.38
CA LEU A 264 6.60 -4.02 16.22
C LEU A 264 6.18 -4.92 15.06
N TYR A 265 5.74 -4.32 13.95
CA TYR A 265 5.29 -5.07 12.77
C TYR A 265 6.40 -5.25 11.74
N MET A 266 6.24 -6.26 10.86
CA MET A 266 7.24 -6.61 9.84
C MET A 266 7.59 -5.43 8.92
N SER A 267 6.59 -4.71 8.40
CA SER A 267 6.82 -3.56 7.52
C SER A 267 7.55 -2.40 8.21
N GLU A 268 7.22 -2.14 9.49
CA GLU A 268 7.92 -1.17 10.32
C GLU A 268 9.36 -1.62 10.59
N ALA A 269 9.57 -2.88 10.97
CA ALA A 269 10.90 -3.45 11.20
C ALA A 269 11.77 -3.41 9.93
N MET A 270 11.21 -3.69 8.75
CA MET A 270 11.90 -3.55 7.47
C MET A 270 12.35 -2.12 7.22
N THR A 271 11.44 -1.15 7.41
CA THR A 271 11.75 0.28 7.26
C THR A 271 12.82 0.75 8.25
N LEU A 272 12.71 0.29 9.50
CA LEU A 272 13.65 0.58 10.58
C LEU A 272 15.03 0.01 10.25
N ALA A 273 15.10 -1.26 9.83
CA ALA A 273 16.32 -1.96 9.46
C ALA A 273 17.03 -1.31 8.25
N ASP A 274 16.28 -0.97 7.19
CA ASP A 274 16.85 -0.34 6.00
C ASP A 274 17.42 1.05 6.30
N THR A 275 16.70 1.84 7.09
CA THR A 275 17.15 3.19 7.48
C THR A 275 18.39 3.09 8.40
N ALA A 276 18.38 2.18 9.38
CA ALA A 276 19.51 1.92 10.25
C ALA A 276 20.75 1.47 9.47
N ARG A 277 20.59 0.54 8.53
CA ARG A 277 21.65 0.06 7.65
C ARG A 277 22.24 1.20 6.82
N SER A 278 21.40 2.02 6.20
CA SER A 278 21.84 3.16 5.38
C SER A 278 22.68 4.17 6.19
N LEU A 279 22.23 4.51 7.41
CA LEU A 279 22.97 5.41 8.30
C LEU A 279 24.29 4.79 8.79
N TRP A 280 24.27 3.50 9.14
CA TRP A 280 25.46 2.79 9.58
C TRP A 280 26.53 2.70 8.49
N LEU A 281 26.13 2.33 7.26
CA LEU A 281 27.02 2.27 6.11
C LEU A 281 27.60 3.64 5.76
N SER A 282 26.78 4.69 5.78
CA SER A 282 27.22 6.07 5.55
C SER A 282 28.26 6.55 6.58
N LEU A 283 28.21 6.05 7.82
CA LEU A 283 29.16 6.43 8.88
C LEU A 283 30.44 5.58 8.87
N ASN A 284 30.34 4.27 8.58
CA ASN A 284 31.44 3.33 8.78
C ASN A 284 32.10 2.85 7.48
N PHE A 285 31.43 2.98 6.33
CA PHE A 285 31.84 2.41 5.03
C PHE A 285 31.70 3.40 3.87
N ALA A 286 31.83 4.70 4.17
CA ALA A 286 31.61 5.76 3.19
C ALA A 286 32.55 5.69 1.97
N GLY A 287 33.67 4.95 2.05
CA GLY A 287 34.57 4.68 0.93
C GLY A 287 34.03 3.69 -0.10
N ASP A 288 33.13 2.78 0.31
CA ASP A 288 32.45 1.82 -0.58
C ASP A 288 31.05 2.32 -1.02
N TYR A 289 30.52 3.32 -0.32
CA TYR A 289 29.21 3.93 -0.58
C TYR A 289 29.31 5.46 -0.77
N PRO A 290 29.97 5.95 -1.84
CA PRO A 290 30.21 7.38 -1.98
C PRO A 290 28.95 8.21 -2.30
N GLY A 291 27.82 7.58 -2.64
CA GLY A 291 26.57 8.29 -2.97
C GLY A 291 26.74 9.34 -4.09
N GLY A 292 27.73 9.17 -4.97
CA GLY A 292 28.09 10.13 -6.02
C GLY A 292 28.94 11.34 -5.57
N SER A 293 29.26 11.47 -4.28
CA SER A 293 30.11 12.54 -3.76
C SER A 293 31.59 12.26 -4.01
N LYS A 294 32.35 13.30 -4.38
CA LYS A 294 33.81 13.18 -4.55
C LYS A 294 34.51 13.33 -3.20
N PRO A 295 35.44 12.42 -2.84
CA PRO A 295 36.25 12.59 -1.64
C PRO A 295 37.07 13.88 -1.65
N ILE A 296 37.24 14.50 -0.49
CA ILE A 296 38.11 15.64 -0.24
C ILE A 296 39.25 15.25 0.70
N MET A 297 40.35 15.99 0.65
CA MET A 297 41.49 15.77 1.52
C MET A 297 41.45 16.73 2.70
N LEU A 298 41.35 16.19 3.93
CA LEU A 298 41.45 16.96 5.17
C LEU A 298 42.55 16.36 6.03
N LYS A 299 43.54 17.17 6.44
CA LYS A 299 44.65 16.74 7.31
C LYS A 299 45.30 15.41 6.86
N ARG A 300 45.56 15.27 5.55
CA ARG A 300 46.16 14.09 4.89
C ARG A 300 45.31 12.81 4.91
N ARG A 301 44.01 12.90 5.22
CA ARG A 301 43.06 11.79 5.13
C ARG A 301 41.95 12.13 4.12
N GLN A 302 41.40 11.11 3.48
CA GLN A 302 40.29 11.25 2.55
C GLN A 302 38.97 11.20 3.30
N TYR A 303 38.10 12.16 3.02
CA TYR A 303 36.77 12.26 3.60
C TYR A 303 35.73 12.43 2.52
N ILE A 304 34.53 11.95 2.75
CA ILE A 304 33.39 12.13 1.87
C ILE A 304 32.24 12.77 2.64
N GLN A 305 31.43 13.56 1.94
CA GLN A 305 30.26 14.17 2.54
C GLN A 305 29.27 13.07 2.92
N MET A 306 28.85 13.04 4.19
CA MET A 306 28.00 11.95 4.70
C MET A 306 26.60 11.94 4.07
N PHE A 307 26.05 13.14 3.85
CA PHE A 307 24.73 13.32 3.25
C PHE A 307 24.82 14.33 2.12
N PRO A 308 24.05 14.15 1.02
CA PRO A 308 23.98 15.14 -0.05
C PRO A 308 23.58 16.53 0.45
N SER A 309 24.08 17.59 -0.19
CA SER A 309 23.85 18.98 0.23
C SER A 309 22.37 19.38 0.33
N TYR A 310 21.49 18.80 -0.49
CA TYR A 310 20.05 19.04 -0.47
C TYR A 310 19.33 18.46 0.77
N THR A 311 20.00 17.67 1.59
CA THR A 311 19.43 17.13 2.83
C THR A 311 19.58 18.08 4.02
N TYR A 312 20.21 19.24 3.82
CA TYR A 312 20.42 20.29 4.82
C TYR A 312 20.93 19.75 6.17
N THR A 313 21.91 18.85 6.11
CA THR A 313 22.54 18.21 7.27
C THR A 313 24.00 18.66 7.35
N GLY A 314 24.22 19.79 7.98
CA GLY A 314 25.49 20.50 8.08
C GLY A 314 26.23 20.32 9.41
N THR A 315 25.56 19.83 10.47
CA THR A 315 26.17 19.64 11.81
C THR A 315 26.06 18.21 12.33
N ILE A 316 26.93 17.83 13.25
CA ILE A 316 26.90 16.54 13.95
C ILE A 316 25.59 16.41 14.75
N ASP A 317 25.05 17.50 15.28
CA ASP A 317 23.73 17.48 15.96
C ASP A 317 22.59 17.13 15.00
N GLU A 318 22.68 17.57 13.73
CA GLU A 318 21.74 17.16 12.68
C GLU A 318 21.90 15.69 12.31
N VAL A 319 23.13 15.17 12.29
CA VAL A 319 23.39 13.73 12.13
C VAL A 319 22.81 12.95 13.31
N ARG A 320 23.01 13.41 14.55
CA ARG A 320 22.44 12.83 15.77
C ARG A 320 20.92 12.72 15.65
N ARG A 321 20.24 13.80 15.24
CA ARG A 321 18.77 13.79 15.02
C ARG A 321 18.32 12.75 14.02
N LYS A 322 19.12 12.42 12.99
CA LYS A 322 18.80 11.33 12.05
C LYS A 322 19.01 9.95 12.68
N PHE A 323 20.10 9.76 13.42
CA PHE A 323 20.38 8.48 14.11
C PHE A 323 19.32 8.16 15.15
N LEU A 324 18.88 9.14 15.94
CA LEU A 324 17.83 8.96 16.97
C LEU A 324 16.47 8.52 16.42
N LYS A 325 16.24 8.60 15.11
CA LYS A 325 15.03 8.06 14.49
C LYS A 325 14.99 6.54 14.49
N VAL A 326 16.15 5.88 14.55
CA VAL A 326 16.27 4.43 14.37
C VAL A 326 17.19 3.76 15.39
N PHE A 327 17.98 4.52 16.13
CA PHE A 327 18.85 4.05 17.19
C PHE A 327 18.50 4.69 18.53
N SER A 328 18.72 3.96 19.62
CA SER A 328 18.59 4.50 20.97
C SER A 328 19.53 5.67 21.22
N GLU A 329 19.20 6.51 22.19
CA GLU A 329 20.04 7.65 22.59
C GLU A 329 21.42 7.18 23.06
N GLU A 330 21.46 6.17 23.94
CA GLU A 330 22.71 5.60 24.45
C GLU A 330 23.61 5.10 23.32
N PHE A 331 23.05 4.31 22.39
CA PHE A 331 23.81 3.79 21.25
C PHE A 331 24.29 4.90 20.33
N THR A 332 23.41 5.86 20.01
CA THR A 332 23.70 6.99 19.12
C THR A 332 24.84 7.83 19.68
N ASP A 333 24.75 8.22 20.94
CA ASP A 333 25.72 9.10 21.58
C ASP A 333 27.07 8.43 21.73
N ARG A 334 27.09 7.16 22.14
CA ARG A 334 28.31 6.36 22.20
C ARG A 334 28.98 6.29 20.82
N THR A 335 28.22 5.97 19.78
CA THR A 335 28.73 5.78 18.41
C THR A 335 29.28 7.07 17.82
N LEU A 336 28.51 8.16 17.85
CA LEU A 336 28.93 9.44 17.28
C LEU A 336 30.09 10.07 18.07
N LYS A 337 30.08 9.96 19.40
CA LYS A 337 31.20 10.45 20.24
C LYS A 337 32.50 9.72 19.92
N CYS A 338 32.47 8.41 19.74
CA CYS A 338 33.63 7.63 19.28
C CYS A 338 34.09 8.08 17.88
N ALA A 339 33.17 8.21 16.92
CA ALA A 339 33.50 8.64 15.57
C ALA A 339 34.15 10.03 15.51
N VAL A 340 33.69 10.97 16.33
CA VAL A 340 34.28 12.31 16.46
C VAL A 340 35.66 12.25 17.12
N ALA A 341 35.80 11.50 18.21
CA ALA A 341 37.07 11.35 18.93
C ALA A 341 38.18 10.76 18.04
N GLU A 342 37.84 9.78 17.20
CA GLU A 342 38.76 9.15 16.24
C GLU A 342 38.99 9.98 14.97
N LYS A 343 38.28 11.11 14.82
CA LYS A 343 38.25 11.95 13.62
C LYS A 343 37.72 11.20 12.38
N ASN A 344 36.85 10.22 12.60
CA ASN A 344 36.10 9.54 11.55
C ASN A 344 34.91 10.37 11.08
N LEU A 345 34.36 11.23 11.94
CA LEU A 345 33.28 12.16 11.65
C LEU A 345 33.73 13.59 11.98
N VAL A 346 33.64 14.50 11.03
CA VAL A 346 34.10 15.89 11.20
C VAL A 346 33.16 16.90 10.54
N GLU A 347 33.00 18.06 11.18
CA GLU A 347 32.38 19.22 10.55
C GLU A 347 33.43 20.05 9.82
N TYR A 348 33.10 20.45 8.59
CA TYR A 348 33.97 21.31 7.80
C TYR A 348 33.14 22.15 6.82
N LYS A 349 33.32 23.48 6.85
CA LYS A 349 32.62 24.42 5.94
C LYS A 349 31.11 24.19 5.85
N GLY A 350 30.45 24.05 7.00
CA GLY A 350 28.99 23.88 7.10
C GLY A 350 28.46 22.56 6.56
N ASN A 351 29.30 21.53 6.44
CA ASN A 351 28.93 20.18 6.04
C ASN A 351 29.57 19.15 6.97
N VAL A 352 28.95 17.97 7.05
CA VAL A 352 29.49 16.83 7.80
C VAL A 352 30.16 15.84 6.86
N TYR A 353 31.38 15.47 7.22
CA TYR A 353 32.23 14.58 6.46
C TYR A 353 32.60 13.34 7.27
N VAL A 354 32.61 12.20 6.60
CA VAL A 354 33.00 10.91 7.14
C VAL A 354 34.29 10.45 6.48
N LEU A 355 35.19 9.84 7.25
CA LEU A 355 36.42 9.27 6.76
C LEU A 355 36.11 8.18 5.73
N CYS A 356 36.80 8.21 4.58
CA CYS A 356 36.66 7.19 3.55
C CYS A 356 37.25 5.86 4.02
N LYS A 357 36.44 5.09 4.75
CA LYS A 357 36.75 3.73 5.16
C LYS A 357 36.12 2.74 4.19
N LYS A 358 36.86 1.67 3.90
CA LYS A 358 36.37 0.52 3.14
C LYS A 358 36.18 -0.67 4.06
N SER A 359 35.43 -1.64 3.59
CA SER A 359 35.27 -2.94 4.21
C SER A 359 36.60 -3.71 4.29
N LYS A 360 36.93 -4.24 5.48
CA LYS A 360 38.02 -5.21 5.68
C LYS A 360 37.44 -6.62 5.60
N GLY A 361 37.27 -7.13 4.38
CA GLY A 361 36.87 -8.51 4.15
C GLY A 361 35.76 -8.65 3.13
N GLU A 362 35.01 -9.73 3.27
CA GLU A 362 33.93 -10.08 2.38
C GLU A 362 32.66 -9.30 2.72
N VAL A 363 32.08 -8.61 1.74
CA VAL A 363 30.86 -7.81 1.92
C VAL A 363 29.63 -8.66 1.61
N SER A 364 28.59 -8.55 2.42
CA SER A 364 27.31 -9.22 2.16
C SER A 364 26.74 -8.83 0.79
N ARG A 365 26.26 -9.81 0.02
CA ARG A 365 25.56 -9.57 -1.26
C ARG A 365 24.20 -8.91 -1.05
N ASN A 366 23.50 -9.35 -0.01
CA ASN A 366 22.16 -8.87 0.33
C ASN A 366 21.87 -9.10 1.83
N SER A 367 20.96 -8.32 2.38
CA SER A 367 20.40 -8.53 3.72
C SER A 367 18.95 -8.11 3.74
N TYR A 368 18.10 -8.86 4.44
CA TYR A 368 16.67 -8.56 4.60
C TYR A 368 16.20 -8.95 6.00
N VAL A 369 15.10 -8.34 6.46
CA VAL A 369 14.43 -8.80 7.68
C VAL A 369 13.79 -10.14 7.38
N ASP A 370 14.12 -11.15 8.17
CA ASP A 370 13.59 -12.50 8.05
C ASP A 370 12.36 -12.68 8.96
N SER A 371 12.50 -12.29 10.22
CA SER A 371 11.48 -12.50 11.24
C SER A 371 11.60 -11.49 12.39
N ILE A 372 10.54 -11.39 13.19
CA ILE A 372 10.50 -10.61 14.43
C ILE A 372 10.19 -11.56 15.58
N SER A 373 10.98 -11.50 16.64
CA SER A 373 10.72 -12.15 17.92
C SER A 373 10.20 -11.13 18.92
N ASP A 374 9.03 -11.36 19.52
CA ASP A 374 8.53 -10.59 20.66
C ASP A 374 9.10 -11.18 21.95
N GLU A 375 9.96 -10.42 22.61
CA GLU A 375 10.62 -10.82 23.87
C GLU A 375 9.78 -10.43 25.11
N GLY A 376 8.61 -9.81 24.89
CA GLY A 376 7.74 -9.27 25.92
C GLY A 376 8.23 -7.92 26.47
N ASN A 377 7.34 -7.25 27.22
CA ASN A 377 7.62 -5.95 27.86
C ASN A 377 8.07 -4.85 26.87
N GLY A 378 7.56 -4.89 25.63
CA GLY A 378 7.90 -3.92 24.59
C GLY A 378 9.33 -4.04 24.05
N LYS A 379 9.96 -5.21 24.21
CA LYS A 379 11.26 -5.54 23.62
C LYS A 379 11.07 -6.54 22.50
N PHE A 380 11.79 -6.33 21.41
CA PHE A 380 11.73 -7.16 20.23
C PHE A 380 13.15 -7.50 19.75
N THR A 381 13.28 -8.60 19.04
CA THR A 381 14.47 -8.92 18.26
C THR A 381 14.09 -8.95 16.79
N VAL A 382 14.66 -8.07 15.99
CA VAL A 382 14.54 -8.13 14.52
C VAL A 382 15.65 -9.03 14.00
N VAL A 383 15.28 -10.15 13.38
CA VAL A 383 16.22 -11.10 12.82
C VAL A 383 16.51 -10.72 11.37
N MET A 384 17.77 -10.39 11.09
CA MET A 384 18.27 -10.11 9.76
C MET A 384 18.84 -11.39 9.14
N ALA A 385 18.37 -11.78 7.97
CA ALA A 385 19.05 -12.75 7.13
C ALA A 385 20.07 -12.04 6.23
N VAL A 386 21.30 -12.54 6.23
CA VAL A 386 22.45 -11.93 5.54
C VAL A 386 23.08 -12.94 4.60
N LYS A 387 23.12 -12.61 3.31
CA LYS A 387 23.71 -13.48 2.30
C LYS A 387 25.17 -13.10 2.06
N MET A 388 26.09 -13.90 2.59
CA MET A 388 27.52 -13.75 2.30
C MET A 388 27.87 -14.41 0.96
N PRO A 389 28.81 -13.84 0.17
CA PRO A 389 29.22 -14.43 -1.11
C PRO A 389 29.81 -15.84 -1.00
N SER A 390 30.47 -16.16 0.11
CA SER A 390 31.12 -17.44 0.41
C SER A 390 30.20 -18.47 1.07
N ALA A 391 29.01 -18.06 1.54
CA ALA A 391 28.10 -18.93 2.27
C ALA A 391 26.98 -19.49 1.37
N GLU A 392 26.81 -20.81 1.39
CA GLU A 392 25.68 -21.47 0.70
C GLU A 392 24.33 -21.10 1.31
N ASP A 393 24.29 -20.81 2.61
CA ASP A 393 23.10 -20.39 3.37
C ASP A 393 23.19 -18.93 3.85
N ALA A 394 22.08 -18.39 4.34
CA ALA A 394 22.05 -17.07 4.96
C ALA A 394 22.54 -17.17 6.42
N VAL A 395 23.24 -16.13 6.87
CA VAL A 395 23.61 -15.94 8.28
C VAL A 395 22.53 -15.10 8.95
N TYR A 396 22.06 -15.52 10.12
CA TYR A 396 21.00 -14.84 10.85
C TYR A 396 21.56 -14.03 12.01
N VAL A 397 21.17 -12.75 12.10
CA VAL A 397 21.64 -11.81 13.12
C VAL A 397 20.45 -11.16 13.82
N GLY A 398 20.36 -11.34 15.14
CA GLY A 398 19.35 -10.67 15.95
C GLY A 398 19.76 -9.24 16.31
N LEU A 399 18.90 -8.28 16.00
CA LEU A 399 19.08 -6.88 16.35
C LEU A 399 18.07 -6.49 17.45
N PRO A 400 18.52 -6.08 18.64
CA PRO A 400 17.62 -5.79 19.75
C PRO A 400 16.93 -4.45 19.55
N VAL A 401 15.60 -4.45 19.62
CA VAL A 401 14.73 -3.29 19.48
C VAL A 401 14.02 -3.00 20.79
N GLY A 402 13.93 -1.72 21.12
CA GLY A 402 13.15 -1.20 22.24
C GLY A 402 12.49 0.13 21.87
N LYS A 403 11.83 0.77 22.82
CA LYS A 403 11.21 2.08 22.61
C LYS A 403 12.10 3.22 23.10
N ASN A 404 12.13 4.31 22.34
CA ASN A 404 12.73 5.57 22.78
C ASN A 404 11.76 6.36 23.70
N ALA A 405 12.18 7.54 24.15
CA ALA A 405 11.36 8.41 25.01
C ALA A 405 10.04 8.89 24.37
N GLU A 406 9.94 8.86 23.03
CA GLU A 406 8.72 9.18 22.28
C GLU A 406 7.83 7.96 22.05
N GLY A 407 8.20 6.79 22.59
CA GLY A 407 7.47 5.53 22.42
C GLY A 407 7.69 4.84 21.07
N ARG A 408 8.61 5.32 20.23
CA ARG A 408 8.92 4.73 18.91
C ARG A 408 9.95 3.62 19.01
N PHE A 409 9.81 2.61 18.16
CA PHE A 409 10.78 1.53 18.06
C PHE A 409 12.12 2.00 17.49
N VAL A 410 13.21 1.62 18.16
CA VAL A 410 14.59 1.91 17.79
C VAL A 410 15.49 0.73 18.14
N PHE A 411 16.55 0.52 17.36
CA PHE A 411 17.59 -0.42 17.71
C PHE A 411 18.37 0.07 18.94
N THR A 412 18.42 -0.78 19.96
CA THR A 412 19.16 -0.51 21.20
C THR A 412 20.64 -0.85 21.06
N ASP A 413 20.96 -1.75 20.13
CA ASP A 413 22.32 -2.07 19.71
C ASP A 413 22.31 -2.44 18.23
N TYR A 414 23.44 -2.26 17.55
CA TYR A 414 23.56 -2.54 16.12
C TYR A 414 24.93 -3.13 15.77
N PRO A 415 25.10 -4.45 15.98
CA PRO A 415 26.30 -5.17 15.58
C PRO A 415 26.25 -5.47 14.08
N TYR A 416 26.60 -4.48 13.24
CA TYR A 416 26.78 -4.77 11.82
C TYR A 416 28.08 -5.56 11.60
N TRP A 417 28.01 -6.58 10.73
CA TRP A 417 28.99 -7.67 10.58
C TRP A 417 30.29 -7.29 9.86
N ASP A 418 30.36 -6.12 9.24
CA ASP A 418 31.57 -5.68 8.55
C ASP A 418 32.49 -4.93 9.52
N LYS A 419 33.77 -5.32 9.58
CA LYS A 419 34.81 -4.48 10.19
C LYS A 419 35.32 -3.52 9.10
N SER A 420 35.32 -2.22 9.36
CA SER A 420 35.89 -1.22 8.44
C SER A 420 37.38 -0.98 8.70
N GLU A 421 38.07 -0.40 7.70
CA GLU A 421 39.51 -0.09 7.74
C GLU A 421 39.94 0.89 8.84
#